data_AF-A0AAV5TJC4-F1
#
_entry.id   AF-A0AAV5TJC4-F1
#
_cell.length_a   1.000
_cell.length_b   1.000
_cell.length_c   1.000
_cell.angle_alpha   90.00
_cell.angle_beta   90.00
_cell.angle_gamma   90.00
#
_symmetry.space_group_name_H-M   'P 1'
#
loop_
_entity.id
_entity.type
_entity.pdbx_description
1 polymer ?
#
loop_
_entity_poly.entity_id
_entity_poly.type
_entity_poly.pdbx_seq_one_letter_code
_entity_poly.pdbx_strand_id
1 'polypeptide(L)'
;MLFLTVFVLDSTTFVINYLAARYCKGRYRSLNTPNALNARYQAKEAYELAMSMQPAFMSIYIAKTLLAVILLSFCYKMDAVLQCVPFLFPATFADREVLYFLTLTILSTFLIGWLVLKHPRFRRKIKSRWRIIQLILDLKTTEKILYKIPEGDRYFETLHSAWNEAHANTQRIRMR
;
A
#
# COMPACT_ATOMS: atom_id res chain seq x y z
N MET A 1 -9.82 -22.44 14.72
CA MET A 1 -8.40 -22.06 14.58
C MET A 1 -8.15 -21.00 13.50
N LEU A 2 -8.85 -21.05 12.35
CA LEU A 2 -8.62 -20.14 11.22
C LEU A 2 -8.81 -18.64 11.54
N PHE A 3 -9.80 -18.30 12.38
CA PHE A 3 -9.98 -16.91 12.83
C PHE A 3 -8.78 -16.38 13.63
N LEU A 4 -8.21 -17.21 14.51
CA LEU A 4 -7.06 -16.85 15.32
C LEU A 4 -5.82 -16.63 14.44
N THR A 5 -5.60 -17.51 13.45
CA THR A 5 -4.45 -17.38 12.55
C THR A 5 -4.56 -16.14 11.67
N VAL A 6 -5.73 -15.86 11.11
CA VAL A 6 -5.98 -14.64 10.32
C VAL A 6 -5.78 -13.38 11.18
N PHE A 7 -6.29 -13.39 12.42
CA PHE A 7 -6.12 -12.27 13.35
C PHE A 7 -4.65 -12.01 13.70
N VAL A 8 -3.87 -13.06 13.94
CA VAL A 8 -2.42 -12.94 14.21
C VAL A 8 -1.68 -12.42 12.98
N LEU A 9 -2.02 -12.89 11.78
CA LEU A 9 -1.41 -12.41 10.52
C LEU A 9 -1.74 -10.93 10.23
N ASP A 10 -2.98 -10.50 10.46
CA ASP A 10 -3.37 -9.10 10.28
C ASP A 10 -2.70 -8.19 11.32
N SER A 11 -2.62 -8.64 12.58
CA SER A 11 -1.94 -7.91 13.66
C SER A 11 -0.44 -7.75 13.39
N THR A 12 0.23 -8.83 12.97
CA THR A 12 1.66 -8.78 12.61
C THR A 12 1.91 -7.88 11.41
N THR A 13 1.06 -7.91 10.39
CA THR A 13 1.14 -7.01 9.23
C THR A 13 1.06 -5.55 9.65
N PHE A 14 0.11 -5.21 10.55
CA PHE A 14 -0.02 -3.86 11.09
C PHE A 14 1.23 -3.40 11.85
N VAL A 15 1.75 -4.25 12.74
CA VAL A 15 2.96 -3.96 13.52
C VAL A 15 4.17 -3.77 12.60
N ILE A 16 4.36 -4.67 11.62
CA ILE A 16 5.46 -4.57 10.65
C ILE A 16 5.37 -3.25 9.87
N ASN A 17 4.19 -2.86 9.39
CA ASN A 17 4.04 -1.61 8.65
C ASN A 17 4.33 -0.38 9.54
N TYR A 18 3.92 -0.41 10.81
CA TYR A 18 4.24 0.64 11.78
C TYR A 18 5.74 0.75 12.03
N LEU A 19 6.42 -0.38 12.25
CA LEU A 19 7.87 -0.45 12.44
C LEU A 19 8.62 0.01 11.19
N ALA A 20 8.18 -0.40 10.00
CA ALA A 20 8.74 0.02 8.73
C ALA A 20 8.64 1.54 8.54
N ALA A 21 7.48 2.14 8.83
CA ALA A 21 7.32 3.59 8.76
C ALA A 21 8.25 4.31 9.75
N ARG A 22 8.35 3.81 11.00
CA ARG A 22 9.24 4.37 12.02
C ARG A 22 10.71 4.26 11.61
N TYR A 23 11.12 3.13 11.07
CA TYR A 23 12.47 2.89 10.57
C TYR A 23 12.80 3.82 9.39
N CYS A 24 11.93 3.93 8.39
CA CYS A 24 12.13 4.81 7.23
C CYS A 24 12.24 6.28 7.66
N LYS A 25 11.44 6.71 8.64
CA LYS A 25 11.53 8.05 9.23
C LYS A 25 12.88 8.30 9.90
N GLY A 26 13.37 7.34 10.68
CA GLY A 26 14.69 7.41 11.32
C GLY A 26 15.80 7.48 10.27
N ARG A 27 15.74 6.62 9.26
CA ARG A 27 16.73 6.57 8.17
C ARG A 27 16.77 7.87 7.38
N TYR A 28 15.62 8.42 7.02
CA TYR A 28 15.50 9.71 6.34
C TYR A 28 16.18 10.85 7.12
N ARG A 29 16.03 10.88 8.45
CA ARG A 29 16.67 11.89 9.31
C ARG A 29 18.18 11.69 9.43
N SER A 30 18.65 10.44 9.43
CA SER A 30 20.07 10.12 9.57
C SER A 30 20.90 10.45 8.31
N LEU A 31 20.27 10.44 7.13
CA LEU A 31 20.93 10.68 5.83
C LEU A 31 21.04 12.18 5.49
N ASN A 32 21.60 12.98 6.40
CA ASN A 32 21.74 14.43 6.21
C ASN A 32 23.03 14.83 5.45
N THR A 33 23.79 13.85 4.94
CA THR A 33 25.03 14.08 4.18
C THR A 33 24.76 14.38 2.70
N PRO A 34 25.48 15.34 2.09
CA PRO A 34 25.25 15.77 0.70
C PRO A 34 25.46 14.66 -0.33
N ASN A 35 26.32 13.68 -0.06
CA ASN A 35 26.61 12.56 -0.97
C ASN A 35 25.54 11.45 -0.96
N ALA A 36 24.53 11.54 -0.09
CA ALA A 36 23.50 10.51 0.08
C ALA A 36 22.10 10.97 -0.37
N LEU A 37 22.02 11.98 -1.24
CA LEU A 37 20.75 12.61 -1.62
C LEU A 37 19.73 11.63 -2.23
N ASN A 38 20.19 10.71 -3.09
CA ASN A 38 19.33 9.68 -3.68
C ASN A 38 18.78 8.71 -2.62
N ALA A 39 19.65 8.25 -1.71
CA ALA A 39 19.24 7.37 -0.61
C ALA A 39 18.25 8.07 0.35
N ARG A 40 18.44 9.37 0.60
CA ARG A 40 17.52 10.18 1.40
C ARG A 40 16.15 10.29 0.72
N TYR A 41 16.13 10.49 -0.60
CA TYR A 41 14.89 10.55 -1.38
C TYR A 41 14.15 9.20 -1.33
N GLN A 42 14.84 8.08 -1.56
CA GLN A 42 14.25 6.75 -1.45
C GLN A 42 13.68 6.47 -0.05
N ALA A 43 14.40 6.85 1.00
CA ALA A 43 13.93 6.70 2.38
C ALA A 43 12.68 7.58 2.66
N LYS A 44 12.63 8.79 2.11
CA LYS A 44 11.46 9.67 2.19
C LYS A 44 10.26 9.08 1.46
N GLU A 45 10.44 8.61 0.24
CA GLU A 45 9.37 7.97 -0.52
C GLU A 45 8.84 6.71 0.17
N ALA A 46 9.72 5.86 0.69
CA ALA A 46 9.33 4.66 1.42
C ALA A 46 8.54 5.01 2.69
N TYR A 47 8.94 6.07 3.41
CA TYR A 47 8.21 6.58 4.57
C TYR A 47 6.81 7.11 4.19
N GLU A 48 6.71 7.94 3.16
CA GLU A 48 5.42 8.49 2.70
C GLU A 48 4.47 7.37 2.24
N LEU A 49 5.00 6.37 1.53
CA LEU A 49 4.24 5.20 1.13
C LEU A 49 3.73 4.43 2.36
N ALA A 50 4.62 4.05 3.29
CA ALA A 50 4.23 3.30 4.49
C ALA A 50 3.20 4.05 5.35
N MET A 51 3.37 5.38 5.51
CA MET A 51 2.42 6.25 6.20
C MET A 51 1.06 6.30 5.52
N SER A 52 1.02 6.36 4.19
CA SER A 52 -0.24 6.39 3.43
C SER A 52 -1.02 5.08 3.52
N MET A 53 -0.33 3.96 3.77
CA MET A 53 -0.94 2.63 3.91
C MET A 53 -1.51 2.37 5.32
N GLN A 54 -1.01 3.04 6.36
CA GLN A 54 -1.50 2.89 7.74
C GLN A 54 -3.01 3.06 7.92
N PRO A 55 -3.67 4.13 7.41
CA PRO A 55 -5.11 4.28 7.58
C PRO A 55 -5.89 3.19 6.85
N ALA A 56 -5.38 2.70 5.72
CA ALA A 56 -5.98 1.57 5.02
C ALA A 56 -5.87 0.30 5.87
N PHE A 57 -4.68 -0.05 6.37
CA PHE A 57 -4.51 -1.21 7.25
C PHE A 57 -5.39 -1.15 8.51
N MET A 58 -5.49 0.02 9.14
CA MET A 58 -6.34 0.21 10.31
C MET A 58 -7.82 -0.01 9.96
N SER A 59 -8.31 0.55 8.85
CA SER A 59 -9.71 0.35 8.45
C SER A 59 -10.00 -1.11 8.09
N ILE A 60 -9.05 -1.81 7.45
CA ILE A 60 -9.19 -3.26 7.16
C ILE A 60 -9.32 -4.03 8.47
N TYR A 61 -8.41 -3.77 9.40
CA TYR A 61 -8.32 -4.47 10.66
C TYR A 61 -9.61 -4.31 11.48
N ILE A 62 -10.13 -3.07 11.59
CA ILE A 62 -11.39 -2.79 12.28
C ILE A 62 -12.56 -3.51 11.59
N ALA A 63 -12.69 -3.39 10.27
CA ALA A 63 -13.81 -4.00 9.54
C ALA A 63 -13.80 -5.53 9.62
N LYS A 64 -12.63 -6.16 9.50
CA LYS A 64 -12.48 -7.62 9.67
C LYS A 64 -12.78 -8.07 11.10
N THR A 65 -12.32 -7.31 12.10
CA THR A 65 -12.58 -7.62 13.51
C THR A 65 -14.07 -7.52 13.83
N LEU A 66 -14.74 -6.46 13.35
CA LEU A 66 -16.20 -6.30 13.51
C LEU A 66 -16.97 -7.44 12.85
N LEU A 67 -16.60 -7.83 11.63
CA LEU A 67 -17.21 -8.97 10.94
C LEU A 67 -17.01 -10.27 11.73
N ALA A 68 -15.82 -10.52 12.25
CA ALA A 68 -15.54 -11.70 13.06
C ALA A 68 -16.38 -11.70 14.36
N VAL A 69 -16.49 -10.55 15.04
CA VAL A 69 -17.34 -10.41 16.24
C VAL A 69 -18.81 -10.67 15.90
N ILE A 70 -19.32 -10.14 14.78
CA ILE A 70 -20.69 -10.39 14.34
C ILE A 70 -20.90 -11.88 14.08
N LEU A 71 -20.00 -12.54 13.34
CA LEU A 71 -20.10 -13.98 13.06
C LEU A 71 -20.04 -14.84 14.32
N LEU A 72 -19.19 -14.46 15.28
CA LEU A 72 -19.10 -15.13 16.59
C LEU A 72 -20.32 -14.83 17.47
N SER A 73 -20.94 -13.65 17.36
CA SER A 73 -22.13 -13.30 18.15
C SER A 73 -23.35 -14.17 17.80
N PHE A 74 -23.41 -14.69 16.57
CA PHE A 74 -24.42 -15.67 16.18
C PHE A 74 -24.17 -17.07 16.77
N CYS A 75 -23.05 -17.27 17.48
CA CYS A 75 -22.71 -18.48 18.20
C CYS A 75 -23.14 -18.37 19.67
N TYR A 76 -24.18 -19.10 20.08
CA TYR A 76 -24.61 -19.08 21.48
C TYR A 76 -23.91 -20.16 22.33
N LYS A 77 -23.67 -21.34 21.75
CA LYS A 77 -23.07 -22.48 22.46
C LYS A 77 -22.14 -23.27 21.56
N MET A 78 -21.04 -23.77 22.13
CA MET A 78 -20.17 -24.77 21.53
C MET A 78 -20.66 -26.16 21.96
N ASP A 79 -20.90 -27.05 21.00
CA ASP A 79 -21.27 -28.43 21.27
C ASP A 79 -20.04 -29.28 21.66
N ALA A 80 -20.26 -30.51 22.11
CA ALA A 80 -19.21 -31.46 22.52
C ALA A 80 -18.16 -31.74 21.42
N VAL A 81 -18.51 -31.50 20.15
CA VAL A 81 -17.63 -31.64 18.98
C VAL A 81 -16.96 -30.30 18.59
N LEU A 82 -16.96 -29.29 19.48
CA LEU A 82 -16.46 -27.93 19.21
C LEU A 82 -17.17 -27.24 18.03
N GLN A 83 -18.37 -27.69 17.69
CA GLN A 83 -19.19 -27.06 16.65
C GLN A 83 -20.05 -25.96 17.26
N CYS A 84 -20.07 -24.81 16.59
CA CYS A 84 -20.86 -23.67 17.02
C CYS A 84 -22.34 -23.85 16.67
N VAL A 85 -23.21 -23.91 17.67
CA VAL A 85 -24.68 -23.95 17.47
C VAL A 85 -25.17 -22.53 17.17
N PRO A 86 -25.73 -22.28 15.97
CA PRO A 86 -26.15 -20.95 15.58
C PRO A 86 -27.47 -20.56 16.27
N PHE A 87 -27.60 -19.28 16.63
CA PHE A 87 -28.77 -18.76 17.34
C PHE A 87 -30.00 -18.52 16.42
N LEU A 88 -29.80 -18.02 15.19
CA LEU A 88 -30.89 -17.55 14.32
C LEU A 88 -31.18 -18.43 13.09
N PHE A 89 -30.15 -19.01 12.48
CA PHE A 89 -30.28 -19.81 11.25
C PHE A 89 -29.42 -21.08 11.34
N PRO A 90 -29.96 -22.27 10.98
CA PRO A 90 -29.18 -23.50 10.92
C PRO A 90 -28.19 -23.44 9.74
N ALA A 91 -27.06 -22.76 9.94
CA ALA A 91 -25.96 -22.71 9.00
C ALA A 91 -24.90 -23.73 9.42
N THR A 92 -24.45 -24.56 8.47
CA THR A 92 -23.35 -25.48 8.72
C THR A 92 -22.05 -24.71 8.98
N PHE A 93 -21.03 -25.41 9.48
CA PHE A 93 -19.70 -24.81 9.65
C PHE A 93 -19.12 -24.35 8.29
N ALA A 94 -19.32 -25.13 7.23
CA ALA A 94 -18.85 -24.83 5.89
C ALA A 94 -19.48 -23.53 5.34
N ASP A 95 -20.79 -23.33 5.53
CA ASP A 95 -21.49 -22.14 5.04
C ASP A 95 -20.93 -20.85 5.67
N ARG A 96 -20.57 -20.92 6.96
CA ARG A 96 -19.98 -19.79 7.69
C ARG A 96 -18.56 -19.48 7.25
N GLU A 97 -17.76 -20.51 6.95
CA GLU A 97 -16.42 -20.31 6.39
C GLU A 97 -16.50 -19.69 5.00
N VAL A 98 -17.38 -20.19 4.13
CA VAL A 98 -17.57 -19.62 2.77
C VAL A 98 -18.01 -18.17 2.85
N LEU A 99 -18.99 -17.84 3.72
CA LEU A 99 -19.45 -16.47 3.91
C LEU A 99 -18.32 -15.56 4.44
N TYR A 100 -17.51 -16.06 5.37
CA TYR A 100 -16.35 -15.33 5.88
C TYR A 100 -15.32 -15.06 4.77
N PHE A 101 -14.96 -16.06 3.96
CA PHE A 101 -14.01 -15.87 2.86
C PHE A 101 -14.54 -14.93 1.78
N LEU A 102 -15.83 -15.02 1.44
CA LEU A 102 -16.46 -14.16 0.44
C LEU A 102 -16.43 -12.70 0.90
N THR A 103 -16.89 -12.44 2.12
CA THR A 103 -16.90 -11.08 2.70
C THR A 103 -15.49 -10.54 2.87
N LEU A 104 -14.52 -11.36 3.28
CA LEU A 104 -13.11 -10.98 3.37
C LEU A 104 -12.52 -10.63 1.99
N THR A 105 -12.89 -11.36 0.95
CA THR A 105 -12.45 -11.11 -0.44
C THR A 105 -13.02 -9.81 -0.98
N ILE A 106 -14.32 -9.58 -0.79
CA ILE A 106 -15.01 -8.34 -1.19
C ILE A 106 -14.37 -7.13 -0.49
N LEU A 107 -14.20 -7.22 0.83
CA LEU A 107 -13.61 -6.16 1.64
C LEU A 107 -12.18 -5.85 1.18
N SER A 108 -11.36 -6.89 0.97
CA SER A 108 -9.98 -6.74 0.49
C SER A 108 -9.91 -6.08 -0.88
N THR A 109 -10.82 -6.46 -1.79
CA THR A 109 -10.91 -5.87 -3.15
C THR A 109 -11.30 -4.39 -3.08
N PHE A 110 -12.30 -4.05 -2.27
CA PHE A 110 -12.73 -2.67 -2.07
C PHE A 110 -11.59 -1.80 -1.51
N LEU A 111 -10.82 -2.33 -0.56
CA LEU A 111 -9.71 -1.64 0.07
C LEU A 111 -8.51 -1.44 -0.86
N ILE A 112 -8.19 -2.44 -1.69
CA ILE A 112 -7.19 -2.27 -2.77
C ILE A 112 -7.66 -1.18 -3.73
N GLY A 113 -8.93 -1.19 -4.14
CA GLY A 113 -9.53 -0.15 -4.97
C GLY A 113 -9.42 1.23 -4.32
N TRP A 114 -9.79 1.35 -3.05
CA TRP A 114 -9.69 2.59 -2.29
C TRP A 114 -8.26 3.11 -2.19
N LEU A 115 -7.30 2.24 -1.89
CA LEU A 115 -5.88 2.59 -1.79
C LEU A 115 -5.32 3.06 -3.14
N VAL A 116 -5.72 2.39 -4.23
CA VAL A 116 -5.40 2.79 -5.61
C VAL A 116 -5.96 4.18 -5.93
N LEU A 117 -7.21 4.45 -5.55
CA LEU A 117 -7.88 5.73 -5.83
C LEU A 117 -7.26 6.88 -5.02
N LYS A 118 -6.96 6.64 -3.75
CA LYS A 118 -6.43 7.66 -2.83
C LYS A 118 -4.96 7.98 -3.10
N HIS A 119 -4.16 7.00 -3.51
CA HIS A 119 -2.73 7.21 -3.69
C HIS A 119 -2.40 7.70 -5.11
N PRO A 120 -1.95 8.97 -5.29
CA PRO A 120 -1.79 9.58 -6.61
C PRO A 120 -0.75 8.87 -7.49
N ARG A 121 0.22 8.17 -6.89
CA ARG A 121 1.25 7.41 -7.62
C ARG A 121 0.69 6.11 -8.21
N PHE A 122 -0.16 5.40 -7.47
CA PHE A 122 -0.79 4.16 -7.95
C PHE A 122 -1.79 4.50 -9.06
N ARG A 123 -2.59 5.55 -8.85
CA ARG A 123 -3.48 6.09 -9.88
C ARG A 123 -2.74 6.45 -11.17
N ARG A 124 -1.57 7.09 -11.07
CA ARG A 124 -0.73 7.41 -12.24
C ARG A 124 -0.20 6.17 -12.95
N LYS A 125 0.36 5.20 -12.21
CA LYS A 125 0.86 3.94 -12.79
C LYS A 125 -0.24 3.12 -13.45
N ILE A 126 -1.40 3.03 -12.81
CA ILE A 126 -2.57 2.32 -13.34
C ILE A 126 -3.09 3.04 -14.58
N LYS A 127 -3.22 4.38 -14.58
CA LYS A 127 -3.63 5.13 -15.78
C LYS A 127 -2.62 5.00 -16.93
N SER A 128 -1.33 4.84 -16.64
CA SER A 128 -0.31 4.57 -17.66
C SER A 128 -0.42 3.15 -18.22
N ARG A 129 -0.55 2.13 -17.37
CA ARG A 129 -0.72 0.73 -17.81
C ARG A 129 -2.05 0.50 -18.50
N TRP A 130 -3.12 1.14 -18.03
CA TRP A 130 -4.44 1.09 -18.65
C TRP A 130 -4.42 1.66 -20.07
N ARG A 131 -3.68 2.75 -20.29
CA ARG A 131 -3.46 3.29 -21.63
C ARG A 131 -2.69 2.34 -22.55
N ILE A 132 -1.71 1.61 -22.02
CA ILE A 132 -0.97 0.58 -22.78
C ILE A 132 -1.89 -0.60 -23.12
N ILE A 133 -2.71 -1.05 -22.16
CA ILE A 133 -3.68 -2.12 -22.37
C ILE A 133 -4.73 -1.69 -23.40
N GLN A 134 -5.23 -0.45 -23.33
CA GLN A 134 -6.09 0.13 -24.36
C GLN A 134 -5.40 0.17 -25.72
N LEU A 135 -4.12 0.55 -25.79
CA LEU A 135 -3.34 0.54 -27.04
C LEU A 135 -3.11 -0.86 -27.63
N ILE A 136 -3.06 -1.89 -26.79
CA ILE A 136 -2.91 -3.30 -27.21
C ILE A 136 -4.26 -3.86 -27.68
N LEU A 137 -5.36 -3.45 -27.04
CA LEU A 137 -6.72 -3.85 -27.40
C LEU A 137 -7.28 -3.08 -28.61
N ASP A 138 -6.88 -1.81 -28.81
CA ASP A 138 -7.25 -1.01 -29.97
C ASP A 138 -6.21 -1.15 -31.08
N LEU A 139 -6.54 -1.96 -32.07
CA LEU A 139 -5.83 -2.13 -33.33
C LEU A 139 -6.04 -0.92 -34.27
N LYS A 140 -5.96 0.32 -33.80
CA LYS A 140 -5.77 1.53 -34.63
C LYS A 140 -5.74 2.84 -33.83
N THR A 141 -4.59 3.51 -33.90
CA THR A 141 -4.38 4.85 -34.50
C THR A 141 -3.42 5.66 -33.64
N THR A 142 -2.36 6.07 -34.33
CA THR A 142 -1.23 6.87 -33.93
C THR A 142 -1.66 8.18 -33.28
N GLU A 143 -1.70 8.24 -31.95
CA GLU A 143 -1.68 9.51 -31.23
C GLU A 143 -0.29 9.72 -30.64
N LYS A 144 0.40 10.78 -31.09
CA LYS A 144 1.74 11.15 -30.64
C LYS A 144 1.72 11.32 -29.12
N ILE A 145 2.38 10.39 -28.43
CA ILE A 145 2.55 10.40 -26.98
C ILE A 145 3.43 11.61 -26.64
N LEU A 146 2.81 12.70 -26.20
CA LEU A 146 3.51 13.74 -25.46
C LEU A 146 3.93 13.12 -24.13
N TYR A 147 5.19 12.68 -24.05
CA TYR A 147 5.81 12.15 -22.83
C TYR A 147 5.76 13.25 -21.76
N LYS A 148 4.71 13.23 -20.93
CA LYS A 148 4.67 14.03 -19.71
C LYS A 148 5.67 13.40 -18.75
N ILE A 149 6.89 13.96 -18.74
CA ILE A 149 8.01 13.53 -17.90
C ILE A 149 7.49 13.32 -16.47
N PRO A 150 7.68 12.14 -15.88
CA PRO A 150 7.31 11.88 -14.49
C PRO A 150 7.92 12.94 -13.58
N GLU A 151 7.14 13.50 -12.65
CA GLU A 151 7.65 14.53 -11.71
C GLU A 151 8.91 14.09 -10.93
N GLY A 152 9.11 12.78 -10.75
CA GLY A 152 10.33 12.22 -10.18
C GLY A 152 11.55 12.46 -11.07
N ASP A 153 11.42 12.23 -12.38
CA ASP A 153 12.50 12.47 -13.35
C ASP A 153 12.80 13.95 -13.48
N ARG A 154 11.76 14.80 -13.43
CA ARG A 154 11.92 16.26 -13.38
C ARG A 154 12.67 16.70 -12.12
N TYR A 155 12.37 16.10 -10.97
CA TYR A 155 13.10 16.36 -9.73
C TYR A 155 14.56 15.93 -9.84
N PHE A 156 14.85 14.73 -10.36
CA PHE A 156 16.22 14.27 -10.59
C PHE A 156 16.99 15.11 -11.62
N GLU A 157 16.34 15.59 -12.68
CA GLU A 157 16.93 16.53 -13.65
C GLU A 157 17.29 17.86 -12.98
N THR A 158 16.35 18.45 -12.22
CA THR A 158 16.57 19.73 -11.53
C THR A 158 17.69 19.61 -10.49
N LEU A 159 17.81 18.42 -9.89
CA LEU A 159 18.79 18.14 -8.85
C LEU A 159 20.17 17.83 -9.46
N HIS A 160 20.20 17.18 -10.62
CA HIS A 160 21.41 16.97 -11.41
C HIS A 160 21.94 18.30 -11.97
N SER A 161 21.07 19.18 -12.45
CA SER A 161 21.48 20.52 -12.92
C SER A 161 22.07 21.35 -11.79
N ALA A 162 21.41 21.37 -10.61
CA ALA A 162 21.91 22.09 -9.44
C ALA A 162 23.26 21.54 -8.94
N TRP A 163 23.46 20.22 -8.99
CA TRP A 163 24.73 19.58 -8.64
C TRP A 163 25.86 19.98 -9.59
N ASN A 164 25.60 19.95 -10.90
CA ASN A 164 26.59 20.29 -11.92
C ASN A 164 26.99 21.77 -11.83
N GLU A 165 26.04 22.66 -11.55
CA GLU A 165 26.28 24.09 -11.36
C GLU A 165 27.14 24.37 -10.11
N ALA A 166 26.87 23.67 -9.00
CA ALA A 166 27.69 23.74 -7.79
C ALA A 166 29.13 23.23 -8.02
N HIS A 167 29.28 22.13 -8.78
CA HIS A 167 30.60 21.60 -9.12
C HIS A 167 31.40 22.54 -10.03
N ALA A 168 30.75 23.13 -11.04
CA ALA A 168 31.37 24.11 -11.93
C ALA A 168 31.85 25.36 -11.16
N ASN A 169 31.05 25.87 -10.21
CA ASN A 169 31.47 26.99 -9.37
C ASN A 169 32.65 26.62 -8.46
N THR A 170 32.67 25.41 -7.89
CA THR A 170 33.77 24.94 -7.05
C THR A 170 35.08 24.82 -7.83
N GLN A 171 35.02 24.36 -9.09
CA GLN A 171 36.19 24.29 -9.98
C GLN A 171 36.72 25.68 -10.37
N ARG A 172 35.83 26.66 -10.62
CA ARG A 172 36.25 28.05 -10.90
C ARG A 172 36.97 28.69 -9.73
N ILE A 173 36.56 28.40 -8.49
CA ILE A 173 37.20 28.92 -7.28
C ILE A 173 38.61 28.32 -7.11
N ARG A 174 38.82 27.05 -7.48
CA ARG A 174 40.15 26.41 -7.41
C ARG A 174 41.15 26.87 -8.49
N MET A 175 40.67 27.46 -9.58
CA MET A 175 41.50 27.96 -10.68
C MET A 175 41.84 29.46 -10.55
N ARG A 176 41.34 30.14 -9.52
CA ARG A 176 41.76 31.48 -9.10
C ARG A 176 42.68 31.38 -7.90
#